data_AF-A0A4Q3VPY0-F1
#
_entry.id   AF-A0A4Q3VPY0-F1
#
_cell.length_a   1.000
_cell.length_b   1.000
_cell.length_c   1.000
_cell.angle_alpha   90.00
_cell.angle_beta   90.00
_cell.angle_gamma   90.00
#
_symmetry.space_group_name_H-M   'P 1'
#
loop_
_entity.id
_entity.type
_entity.pdbx_description
1 polymer ?
#
loop_
_entity_poly.entity_id
_entity_poly.type
_entity_poly.pdbx_seq_one_letter_code
_entity_poly.pdbx_strand_id
1 'polypeptide(L)'
;MFKKEVAERFKLIQDSICSGLESADGQGKFEEENWVREGGGGGRTRIMQAGAVIEKVGVNFSAVYGLLPESVKKAFNTSEDEFFAIVEERESPPSKQDEILESCEKAHRD
;
A
#
# COMPACT_ATOMS: atom_id res chain seq x y z
N MET A 1 -4.78 -14.93 -15.98
CA MET A 1 -5.78 -14.87 -14.89
C MET A 1 -5.16 -14.61 -13.53
N PHE A 2 -4.18 -15.40 -13.07
CA PHE A 2 -3.61 -15.31 -11.71
C PHE A 2 -3.14 -13.91 -11.27
N LYS A 3 -2.34 -13.20 -12.10
CA LYS A 3 -1.81 -11.85 -11.78
C LYS A 3 -2.90 -10.84 -11.38
N LYS A 4 -4.04 -10.86 -12.08
CA LYS A 4 -5.17 -9.95 -11.82
C LYS A 4 -5.87 -10.29 -10.51
N GLU A 5 -6.07 -11.57 -10.23
CA GLU A 5 -6.69 -12.02 -8.98
C GLU A 5 -5.85 -11.64 -7.77
N VAL A 6 -4.53 -11.84 -7.83
CA VAL A 6 -3.62 -11.44 -6.75
C VAL A 6 -3.66 -9.91 -6.57
N ALA A 7 -3.63 -9.13 -7.65
CA ALA A 7 -3.72 -7.67 -7.56
C ALA A 7 -5.02 -7.20 -6.87
N GLU A 8 -6.16 -7.79 -7.22
CA GLU A 8 -7.44 -7.45 -6.57
C GLU A 8 -7.46 -7.86 -5.09
N ARG A 9 -6.87 -9.01 -4.73
CA ARG A 9 -6.75 -9.41 -3.32
C ARG A 9 -5.92 -8.42 -2.50
N PHE A 10 -4.84 -7.88 -3.06
CA PHE A 10 -4.02 -6.87 -2.36
C PHE A 10 -4.71 -5.51 -2.24
N LYS A 11 -5.55 -5.12 -3.21
CA LYS A 11 -6.42 -3.94 -3.05
C LYS A 11 -7.41 -4.10 -1.90
N LEU A 12 -8.03 -5.28 -1.77
CA LEU A 12 -8.94 -5.56 -0.65
C LEU A 12 -8.21 -5.53 0.70
N ILE A 13 -6.95 -5.95 0.74
CA ILE A 13 -6.10 -5.80 1.93
C ILE A 13 -5.90 -4.32 2.27
N GLN A 14 -5.54 -3.48 1.29
CA GLN A 14 -5.44 -2.03 1.50
C GLN A 14 -6.77 -1.43 2.00
N ASP A 15 -7.91 -1.85 1.44
CA ASP A 15 -9.23 -1.40 1.89
C ASP A 15 -9.47 -1.76 3.36
N SER A 16 -9.15 -3.00 3.76
CA SER A 16 -9.28 -3.46 5.14
C SER A 16 -8.37 -2.68 6.10
N ILE A 17 -7.13 -2.40 5.70
CA ILE A 17 -6.17 -1.64 6.52
C ILE A 17 -6.68 -0.20 6.69
N CYS A 18 -7.06 0.47 5.61
CA CYS A 18 -7.59 1.83 5.67
C CYS A 18 -8.83 1.91 6.56
N SER A 19 -9.78 0.98 6.40
CA SER A 19 -10.98 0.95 7.23
C SER A 19 -10.65 0.76 8.72
N GLY A 20 -9.67 -0.10 9.04
CA GLY A 20 -9.22 -0.30 10.42
C GLY A 20 -8.59 0.96 11.00
N LEU A 21 -7.71 1.63 10.24
CA LEU A 21 -7.04 2.85 10.66
C LEU A 21 -8.00 4.03 10.84
N GLU A 22 -8.98 4.21 9.94
CA GLU A 22 -10.02 5.24 10.13
C GLU A 22 -10.88 4.98 11.36
N SER A 23 -11.19 3.71 11.64
CA SER A 23 -11.99 3.33 12.81
C SER A 23 -11.22 3.55 14.11
N ALA A 24 -9.93 3.23 14.12
CA ALA A 24 -9.04 3.45 15.26
C ALA A 24 -8.75 4.95 15.51
N ASP A 25 -8.66 5.75 14.44
CA ASP A 25 -8.47 7.20 14.56
C ASP A 25 -9.76 7.93 14.96
N GLY A 26 -10.90 7.56 14.37
CA GLY A 26 -12.21 8.12 14.68
C GLY A 26 -12.51 9.49 14.04
N GLN A 27 -11.54 10.18 13.44
CA GLN A 27 -11.74 11.48 12.78
C GLN A 27 -11.18 11.53 11.35
N GLY A 28 -9.93 11.09 11.17
CA GLY A 28 -9.21 11.12 9.90
C GLY A 28 -9.89 10.28 8.83
N LYS A 29 -9.77 10.74 7.59
CA LYS A 29 -10.25 10.04 6.39
C LYS A 29 -9.15 9.92 5.35
N PHE A 30 -9.12 8.79 4.66
CA PHE A 30 -8.19 8.60 3.56
C PHE A 30 -8.67 9.35 2.32
N GLU A 31 -7.76 10.13 1.74
CA GLU A 31 -7.85 10.64 0.39
C GLU A 31 -7.20 9.63 -0.56
N GLU A 32 -7.88 9.30 -1.64
CA GLU A 32 -7.46 8.30 -2.61
C GLU A 32 -7.03 8.96 -3.93
N GLU A 33 -5.85 8.56 -4.42
CA GLU A 33 -5.37 8.89 -5.75
C GLU A 33 -5.05 7.61 -6.53
N ASN A 34 -5.76 7.42 -7.64
CA ASN A 34 -5.46 6.37 -8.60
C ASN A 34 -4.55 6.90 -9.69
N TRP A 35 -3.51 6.15 -10.03
CA TRP A 35 -2.54 6.55 -11.04
C TRP A 35 -2.17 5.37 -11.94
N VAL A 36 -1.67 5.72 -13.12
CA VAL A 36 -1.24 4.78 -14.15
C VAL A 36 0.21 5.05 -14.53
N ARG A 37 0.95 4.00 -14.86
CA ARG A 37 2.35 4.11 -15.29
C ARG A 37 2.46 3.93 -16.79
N GLU A 38 3.19 4.82 -17.47
CA GLU A 38 3.42 4.76 -18.91
C GLU A 38 4.02 3.41 -19.36
N GLY A 39 4.90 2.82 -18.54
CA GLY A 39 5.51 1.51 -18.78
C GLY A 39 4.63 0.29 -18.44
N GLY A 40 3.39 0.49 -18.02
CA GLY A 40 2.45 -0.58 -17.68
C GLY A 40 2.11 -0.66 -16.18
N GLY A 41 0.83 -0.91 -15.91
CA GLY A 41 0.27 -1.02 -14.56
C GLY A 41 -0.05 0.34 -13.95
N GLY A 42 0.01 0.42 -12.63
CA GLY A 42 -0.36 1.60 -11.87
C GLY A 42 -0.50 1.30 -10.39
N GLY A 43 -1.25 2.14 -9.69
CA GLY A 43 -1.45 1.98 -8.26
C GLY A 43 -2.58 2.84 -7.72
N ARG A 44 -2.79 2.69 -6.42
CA ARG A 44 -3.74 3.41 -5.60
C ARG A 44 -3.03 3.88 -4.35
N THR A 45 -2.79 5.17 -4.29
CA THR A 45 -2.20 5.84 -3.13
C THR A 45 -3.33 6.29 -2.22
N ARG A 46 -3.25 6.00 -0.93
CA ARG A 46 -4.19 6.51 0.07
C ARG A 46 -3.46 7.17 1.20
N ILE A 47 -3.80 8.44 1.47
CA ILE A 47 -3.16 9.23 2.51
C ILE A 47 -4.24 9.78 3.43
N MET A 48 -4.04 9.63 4.73
CA MET A 48 -4.84 10.27 5.77
C MET A 48 -3.94 11.24 6.53
N GLN A 49 -4.46 12.44 6.82
CA GLN A 49 -3.76 13.50 7.52
C GLN A 49 -4.68 14.19 8.51
N ALA A 50 -4.10 14.81 9.52
CA ALA A 50 -4.82 15.55 10.56
C ALA A 50 -5.92 14.71 11.23
N GLY A 51 -5.62 13.42 11.49
CA GLY A 51 -6.46 12.56 12.30
C GLY A 51 -6.36 12.90 13.80
N ALA A 52 -7.27 12.37 14.59
CA ALA A 52 -7.32 12.63 16.02
C ALA A 52 -6.19 11.90 16.79
N VAL A 53 -5.78 10.73 16.32
CA VAL A 53 -4.71 9.90 16.90
C VAL A 53 -3.52 9.83 15.94
N ILE A 54 -3.81 9.69 14.64
CA ILE A 54 -2.85 9.53 13.57
C ILE A 54 -2.66 10.88 12.88
N GLU A 55 -1.53 11.54 13.13
CA GLU A 55 -1.17 12.81 12.50
C GLU A 55 -1.12 12.68 10.97
N LYS A 56 -0.49 11.59 10.48
CA LYS A 56 -0.39 11.26 9.06
C LYS A 56 -0.09 9.78 8.86
N VAL A 57 -0.75 9.15 7.90
CA VAL A 57 -0.44 7.78 7.45
C VAL A 57 -0.69 7.63 5.95
N GLY A 58 0.18 6.88 5.28
CA GLY A 58 0.01 6.45 3.90
C GLY A 58 -0.14 4.93 3.83
N VAL A 59 -1.10 4.44 3.04
CA VAL A 59 -1.25 3.02 2.69
C VAL A 59 -1.30 2.95 1.18
N ASN A 60 -0.28 2.38 0.56
CA ASN A 60 -0.08 2.45 -0.89
C ASN A 60 -0.18 1.06 -1.50
N PHE A 61 -0.91 0.96 -2.62
CA PHE A 61 -0.97 -0.24 -3.44
C PHE A 61 -0.38 0.04 -4.82
N SER A 62 0.48 -0.85 -5.30
CA SER A 62 1.01 -0.81 -6.66
C SER A 62 0.90 -2.18 -7.32
N ALA A 63 0.48 -2.21 -8.58
CA ALA A 63 0.55 -3.38 -9.46
C ALA A 63 1.15 -2.95 -10.79
N VAL A 64 2.46 -3.14 -10.94
CA VAL A 64 3.24 -2.67 -12.08
C VAL A 64 3.73 -3.84 -12.91
N TYR A 65 3.79 -3.63 -14.22
CA TYR A 65 4.39 -4.57 -15.16
C TYR A 65 5.18 -3.79 -16.20
N GLY A 66 5.95 -4.51 -17.01
CA GLY A 66 6.69 -3.96 -18.13
C GLY A 66 7.90 -4.80 -18.46
N LEU A 67 8.80 -4.21 -19.23
CA LEU A 67 10.06 -4.84 -19.60
C LEU A 67 11.09 -4.70 -18.49
N LEU A 68 11.83 -5.79 -18.24
CA LEU A 68 12.95 -5.80 -17.32
C LEU A 68 14.09 -4.93 -17.87
N PRO A 69 14.64 -3.99 -17.08
CA PRO A 69 15.86 -3.31 -17.43
C PRO A 69 17.03 -4.30 -17.56
N GLU A 70 17.95 -4.07 -18.50
CA GLU A 70 19.11 -4.94 -18.74
C GLU A 70 19.98 -5.17 -17.48
N SER A 71 20.10 -4.15 -16.63
CA SER A 71 20.79 -4.26 -15.33
C SER A 71 20.15 -5.30 -14.41
N VAL A 72 18.83 -5.38 -14.41
CA VAL A 72 18.04 -6.33 -13.61
C VAL A 72 18.16 -7.73 -14.22
N LYS A 73 18.03 -7.88 -15.55
CA LYS A 73 18.22 -9.17 -16.21
C LYS A 73 19.58 -9.80 -15.89
N LYS A 74 20.65 -8.98 -15.93
CA LYS A 74 22.01 -9.39 -15.60
C LYS A 74 22.16 -9.76 -14.11
N ALA A 75 21.54 -9.02 -13.20
CA ALA A 75 21.60 -9.29 -11.77
C ALA A 75 20.89 -10.60 -11.40
N PHE A 76 19.74 -10.89 -12.01
CA PHE A 76 18.96 -12.10 -11.75
C PHE A 76 19.35 -13.29 -12.64
N ASN A 77 20.33 -13.11 -13.54
CA ASN A 77 20.75 -14.11 -14.53
C ASN A 77 19.55 -14.77 -15.24
N THR A 78 18.59 -13.94 -15.65
CA THR A 78 17.34 -14.39 -16.28
C THR A 78 17.31 -14.06 -17.77
N SER A 79 16.72 -14.95 -18.55
CA SER A 79 16.39 -14.72 -19.95
C SER A 79 15.00 -14.12 -20.16
N GLU A 80 14.24 -13.90 -19.08
CA GLU A 80 12.91 -13.31 -19.15
C GLU A 80 12.99 -11.81 -19.48
N ASP A 81 12.08 -11.36 -20.35
CA ASP A 81 12.00 -9.97 -20.77
C ASP A 81 10.99 -9.14 -19.98
N GLU A 82 10.00 -9.78 -19.36
CA GLU A 82 8.88 -9.11 -18.70
C GLU A 82 8.87 -9.34 -17.19
N PHE A 83 8.31 -8.37 -16.45
CA PHE A 83 8.05 -8.53 -15.02
C PHE A 83 6.62 -8.12 -14.64
N PHE A 84 6.19 -8.61 -13.48
CA PHE A 84 4.99 -8.15 -12.78
C PHE A 84 5.31 -8.11 -11.29
N ALA A 85 5.02 -6.98 -10.64
CA ALA A 85 5.26 -6.78 -9.22
C ALA A 85 4.03 -6.16 -8.56
N ILE A 86 3.70 -6.65 -7.36
CA ILE A 86 2.68 -6.08 -6.48
C ILE A 86 3.36 -5.64 -5.21
N VAL A 87 3.06 -4.43 -4.75
CA VAL A 87 3.61 -3.85 -3.51
C VAL A 87 2.46 -3.26 -2.71
N GLU A 88 2.42 -3.57 -1.41
CA GLU A 88 1.64 -2.85 -0.40
C GLU A 88 2.63 -2.29 0.62
N GLU A 89 2.58 -1.00 0.88
CA GLU A 89 3.51 -0.32 1.79
C GLU A 89 2.75 0.64 2.70
N ARG A 90 3.19 0.71 3.96
CA ARG A 90 2.65 1.59 4.98
C ARG A 90 3.72 2.53 5.46
N GLU A 91 3.43 3.81 5.44
CA GLU A 91 4.32 4.85 5.94
C GLU A 91 3.63 5.69 7.01
N SER A 92 4.31 5.87 8.14
CA SER A 92 3.90 6.75 9.25
C SER A 92 5.14 7.47 9.80
N PRO A 93 5.02 8.74 10.25
CA PRO A 93 6.11 9.44 10.91
C PRO A 93 6.68 8.63 12.09
N PRO A 94 8.00 8.59 12.29
CA PRO A 94 8.64 7.77 13.31
C PRO A 94 8.32 8.20 14.74
N SER A 95 7.88 9.45 14.97
CA SER A 95 7.69 10.02 16.31
C SER A 95 6.53 9.42 17.12
N LYS A 96 5.62 8.64 16.50
CA LYS A 96 4.39 8.16 17.16
C LYS A 96 3.97 6.72 16.78
N GLN A 97 4.86 5.93 16.17
CA GLN A 97 4.52 4.56 15.74
C GLN A 97 4.05 3.67 16.92
N ASP A 98 4.62 3.85 18.11
CA ASP A 98 4.26 3.07 19.31
C ASP A 98 2.84 3.40 19.84
N GLU A 99 2.42 4.67 19.81
CA GLU A 99 1.07 5.09 20.24
C GLU A 99 -0.02 4.54 19.31
N ILE A 100 0.26 4.48 18.00
CA ILE A 100 -0.65 3.93 17.00
C ILE A 100 -0.79 2.41 17.19
N LEU A 101 0.31 1.71 17.47
CA LEU A 101 0.30 0.27 17.70
C LEU A 101 -0.52 -0.09 18.94
N GLU A 102 -0.32 0.64 20.05
CA GLU A 102 -1.04 0.41 21.30
C GLU A 102 -2.55 0.72 21.16
N SER A 103 -2.91 1.74 20.38
CA SER A 103 -4.31 2.06 20.08
C SER A 103 -4.99 0.96 19.23
N CYS A 104 -4.32 0.48 18.18
CA CYS A 104 -4.80 -0.63 17.36
C CYS A 104 -5.00 -1.93 18.18
N GLU A 105 -4.08 -2.22 19.10
CA GLU A 105 -4.17 -3.39 19.99
C GLU A 105 -5.31 -3.31 21.02
N LYS A 106 -5.70 -2.10 21.44
CA LYS A 106 -6.88 -1.88 22.29
C LYS A 106 -8.16 -2.05 21.49
N ALA A 107 -8.23 -1.48 20.29
CA ALA A 107 -9.41 -1.56 19.42
C ALA A 107 -9.77 -2.99 18.96
N HIS A 108 -8.81 -3.92 18.95
CA HIS A 108 -9.03 -5.34 18.61
C HIS A 108 -9.33 -6.26 19.82
N ARG A 109 -9.36 -5.72 21.03
CA ARG A 109 -9.62 -6.49 22.27
C ARG A 109 -11.06 -6.37 22.79
N ASP A 110 -11.85 -5.48 22.21
CA ASP A 110 -13.28 -5.25 22.48
C ASP A 110 -14.15 -5.72 21.30
#